data_AF-A0A7H8PN68-F1
#
_entry.id   AF-A0A7H8PN68-F1
#
_cell.length_a   1.000
_cell.length_b   1.000
_cell.length_c   1.000
_cell.angle_alpha   90.00
_cell.angle_beta   90.00
_cell.angle_gamma   90.00
#
_symmetry.space_group_name_H-M   'P 1'
#
loop_
_entity.id
_entity.type
_entity.pdbx_description
1 polymer ?
#
loop_
_entity_poly.entity_id
_entity_poly.type
_entity_poly.pdbx_seq_one_letter_code
_entity_poly.pdbx_strand_id
1 'polypeptide(L)'
;MKLSKYFLIVLLVTFVGTTYAQKSETVIKEQKEKVKKQREEMKAHRKEVKQKKQELKEKKGEIKEAKKELREGRKAILGEHKEKMKGMSPEERKAYIAANPELKAKLSEYKEATKEKREKIKEKRVAFKNEKAKVVQSSIDGKKEKLAFLEAQSAKGKDKIQKTRERLATQKEAGEITEEEYNEKMAKVAQVEARVKKHEEKVTKVKTSLKKSEEKLVKLAAPKEEKKAD
;
A
#
# COMPACT_ATOMS: atom_id res chain seq x y z
N MET A 1 -16.96 69.83 11.89
CA MET A 1 -17.27 68.54 11.23
C MET A 1 -16.05 67.65 10.97
N LYS A 2 -15.12 67.47 11.91
CA LYS A 2 -13.92 66.60 11.70
C LYS A 2 -13.90 65.31 12.53
N LEU A 3 -14.80 65.15 13.51
CA LEU A 3 -14.92 63.94 14.33
C LEU A 3 -15.71 62.78 13.69
N SER A 4 -16.56 63.07 12.69
CA SER A 4 -17.39 62.04 12.04
C SER A 4 -16.60 61.12 11.08
N LYS A 5 -15.49 61.61 10.48
CA LYS A 5 -14.67 60.81 9.55
C LYS A 5 -13.82 59.74 10.24
N TYR A 6 -13.38 59.97 11.48
CA TYR A 6 -12.59 58.99 12.23
C TYR A 6 -13.45 57.83 12.77
N PHE A 7 -14.70 58.08 13.13
CA PHE A 7 -15.64 57.04 13.55
C PHE A 7 -15.97 56.04 12.42
N LEU A 8 -16.05 56.53 11.18
CA LEU A 8 -16.37 55.72 10.00
C LEU A 8 -15.17 54.83 9.57
N ILE A 9 -13.94 55.30 9.76
CA ILE A 9 -12.72 54.54 9.49
C ILE A 9 -12.49 53.44 10.55
N VAL A 10 -12.77 53.72 11.83
CA VAL A 10 -12.69 52.71 12.91
C VAL A 10 -13.78 51.62 12.76
N LEU A 11 -14.98 51.97 12.30
CA LEU A 11 -16.02 51.01 11.95
C LEU A 11 -15.66 50.14 10.74
N LEU A 12 -14.99 50.69 9.72
CA LEU A 12 -14.53 49.92 8.56
C LEU A 12 -13.37 48.99 8.90
N VAL A 13 -12.42 49.41 9.74
CA VAL A 13 -11.27 48.56 10.16
C VAL A 13 -11.72 47.41 11.06
N THR A 14 -12.71 47.64 11.94
CA THR A 14 -13.30 46.57 12.77
C THR A 14 -14.17 45.61 11.96
N PHE A 15 -14.91 46.09 10.95
CA PHE A 15 -15.73 45.25 10.06
C PHE A 15 -14.89 44.41 9.09
N VAL A 16 -13.75 44.92 8.61
CA VAL A 16 -12.80 44.14 7.79
C VAL A 16 -12.08 43.09 8.63
N GLY A 17 -11.74 43.39 9.90
CA GLY A 17 -11.12 42.44 10.83
C GLY A 17 -12.05 41.26 11.19
N THR A 18 -13.32 41.51 11.47
CA THR A 18 -14.29 40.45 11.79
C THR A 18 -14.63 39.59 10.58
N THR A 19 -14.75 40.17 9.38
CA THR A 19 -15.02 39.39 8.16
C THR A 19 -13.81 38.55 7.72
N TYR A 20 -12.57 39.00 7.93
CA TYR A 20 -11.37 38.20 7.66
C TYR A 20 -11.20 37.06 8.69
N ALA A 21 -11.47 37.33 9.97
CA ALA A 21 -11.49 36.31 11.02
C ALA A 21 -12.61 35.27 10.79
N GLN A 22 -13.80 35.70 10.39
CA GLN A 22 -14.94 34.83 10.07
C GLN A 22 -14.69 34.01 8.79
N LYS A 23 -14.05 34.59 7.76
CA LYS A 23 -13.54 33.84 6.58
C LYS A 23 -12.46 32.83 6.96
N SER A 24 -11.60 33.15 7.92
CA SER A 24 -10.57 32.20 8.39
C SER A 24 -11.19 31.04 9.19
N GLU A 25 -12.21 31.29 10.01
CA GLU A 25 -12.92 30.26 10.75
C GLU A 25 -13.70 29.32 9.83
N THR A 26 -14.40 29.84 8.82
CA THR A 26 -15.11 29.02 7.85
C THR A 26 -14.15 28.17 7.04
N VAL A 27 -13.02 28.74 6.58
CA VAL A 27 -11.96 27.99 5.89
C VAL A 27 -11.36 26.89 6.79
N ILE A 28 -11.14 27.18 8.08
CA ILE A 28 -10.65 26.18 9.05
C ILE A 28 -11.69 25.07 9.26
N LYS A 29 -12.98 25.40 9.40
CA LYS A 29 -14.08 24.43 9.54
C LYS A 29 -14.20 23.54 8.30
N GLU A 30 -14.15 24.12 7.11
CA GLU A 30 -14.15 23.38 5.84
C GLU A 30 -12.95 22.45 5.71
N GLN A 31 -11.74 22.90 6.08
CA GLN A 31 -10.55 22.04 6.08
C GLN A 31 -10.68 20.89 7.08
N LYS A 32 -11.20 21.15 8.29
CA LYS A 32 -11.45 20.10 9.29
C LYS A 32 -12.44 19.06 8.78
N GLU A 33 -13.53 19.49 8.15
CA GLU A 33 -14.53 18.58 7.54
C GLU A 33 -13.93 17.78 6.37
N LYS A 34 -13.13 18.40 5.50
CA LYS A 34 -12.41 17.69 4.42
C LYS A 34 -11.47 16.62 4.97
N VAL A 35 -10.66 16.94 5.99
CA VAL A 35 -9.76 15.98 6.63
C VAL A 35 -10.54 14.85 7.32
N LYS A 36 -11.68 15.16 7.95
CA LYS A 36 -12.55 14.17 8.58
C LYS A 36 -13.14 13.20 7.56
N LYS A 37 -13.66 13.71 6.44
CA LYS A 37 -14.15 12.89 5.32
C LYS A 37 -13.06 11.98 4.75
N GLN A 38 -11.89 12.54 4.42
CA GLN A 38 -10.73 11.76 3.96
C GLN A 38 -10.30 10.67 4.95
N ARG A 39 -10.38 10.95 6.25
CA ARG A 39 -10.06 9.96 7.30
C ARG A 39 -11.06 8.81 7.33
N GLU A 40 -12.35 9.09 7.17
CA GLU A 40 -13.38 8.04 7.11
C GLU A 40 -13.27 7.22 5.81
N GLU A 41 -13.01 7.86 4.67
CA GLU A 41 -12.75 7.18 3.39
C GLU A 41 -11.54 6.23 3.49
N MET A 42 -10.43 6.68 4.07
CA MET A 42 -9.26 5.82 4.30
C MET A 42 -9.57 4.64 5.24
N LYS A 43 -10.40 4.84 6.27
CA LYS A 43 -10.82 3.76 7.17
C LYS A 43 -11.68 2.74 6.44
N ALA A 44 -12.63 3.20 5.63
CA ALA A 44 -13.49 2.34 4.82
C ALA A 44 -12.65 1.52 3.83
N HIS A 45 -11.77 2.18 3.07
CA HIS A 45 -10.86 1.52 2.15
C HIS A 45 -9.97 0.48 2.83
N ARG A 46 -9.46 0.79 4.04
CA ARG A 46 -8.66 -0.17 4.83
C ARG A 46 -9.47 -1.41 5.25
N LYS A 47 -10.75 -1.25 5.59
CA LYS A 47 -11.65 -2.37 5.92
C LYS A 47 -11.90 -3.23 4.68
N GLU A 48 -12.19 -2.60 3.55
CA GLU A 48 -12.42 -3.27 2.27
C GLU A 48 -11.20 -4.09 1.82
N VAL A 49 -10.00 -3.50 1.86
CA VAL A 49 -8.74 -4.22 1.54
C VAL A 49 -8.51 -5.40 2.50
N LYS A 50 -8.91 -5.28 3.77
CA LYS A 50 -8.80 -6.37 4.75
C LYS A 50 -9.75 -7.52 4.41
N GLN A 51 -11.00 -7.22 4.05
CA GLN A 51 -12.00 -8.21 3.63
C GLN A 51 -11.55 -8.93 2.35
N LYS A 52 -11.16 -8.20 1.29
CA LYS A 52 -10.61 -8.79 0.06
C LYS A 52 -9.41 -9.69 0.32
N LYS A 53 -8.57 -9.36 1.32
CA LYS A 53 -7.44 -10.21 1.71
C LYS A 53 -7.87 -11.50 2.41
N GLN A 54 -8.99 -11.51 3.14
CA GLN A 54 -9.57 -12.72 3.73
C GLN A 54 -10.17 -13.60 2.63
N GLU A 55 -10.98 -13.04 1.74
CA GLU A 55 -11.56 -13.75 0.58
C GLU A 55 -10.46 -14.39 -0.29
N LEU A 56 -9.35 -13.67 -0.54
CA LEU A 56 -8.20 -14.24 -1.25
C LEU A 56 -7.57 -15.43 -0.51
N LYS A 57 -7.56 -15.44 0.83
CA LYS A 57 -7.03 -16.59 1.57
C LYS A 57 -7.92 -17.82 1.40
N GLU A 58 -9.24 -17.63 1.43
CA GLU A 58 -10.24 -18.68 1.24
C GLU A 58 -10.14 -19.26 -0.19
N LYS A 59 -10.16 -18.39 -1.23
CA LYS A 59 -9.94 -18.80 -2.63
C LYS A 59 -8.63 -19.57 -2.82
N LYS A 60 -7.56 -19.18 -2.11
CA LYS A 60 -6.29 -19.91 -2.13
C LYS A 60 -6.39 -21.27 -1.45
N GLY A 61 -7.19 -21.39 -0.39
CA GLY A 61 -7.51 -22.65 0.29
C GLY A 61 -8.21 -23.62 -0.64
N GLU A 62 -9.31 -23.19 -1.26
CA GLU A 62 -10.06 -24.01 -2.23
C GLU A 62 -9.18 -24.53 -3.37
N ILE A 63 -8.34 -23.66 -3.95
CA ILE A 63 -7.42 -24.07 -5.04
C ILE A 63 -6.42 -25.13 -4.55
N LYS A 64 -5.98 -25.06 -3.29
CA LYS A 64 -5.06 -26.05 -2.72
C LYS A 64 -5.75 -27.38 -2.48
N GLU A 65 -6.95 -27.36 -1.93
CA GLU A 65 -7.75 -28.56 -1.65
C GLU A 65 -8.11 -29.28 -2.95
N ALA A 66 -8.64 -28.56 -3.94
CA ALA A 66 -8.95 -29.14 -5.25
C ALA A 66 -7.71 -29.74 -5.95
N LYS A 67 -6.53 -29.14 -5.78
CA LYS A 67 -5.27 -29.72 -6.26
C LYS A 67 -4.83 -30.95 -5.47
N LYS A 68 -5.10 -30.99 -4.16
CA LYS A 68 -4.78 -32.12 -3.30
C LYS A 68 -5.63 -33.33 -3.69
N GLU A 69 -6.94 -33.14 -3.91
CA GLU A 69 -7.86 -34.18 -4.40
C GLU A 69 -7.38 -34.78 -5.73
N LEU A 70 -7.00 -33.94 -6.70
CA LEU A 70 -6.45 -34.43 -7.98
C LEU A 70 -5.14 -35.19 -7.82
N ARG A 71 -4.32 -34.81 -6.84
CA ARG A 71 -3.06 -35.49 -6.56
C ARG A 71 -3.31 -36.82 -5.87
N GLU A 72 -4.29 -36.91 -4.99
CA GLU A 72 -4.67 -38.11 -4.26
C GLU A 72 -5.34 -39.13 -5.18
N GLY A 73 -6.27 -38.71 -6.04
CA GLY A 73 -6.84 -39.59 -7.07
C GLY A 73 -5.77 -40.17 -8.01
N ARG A 74 -4.81 -39.35 -8.46
CA ARG A 74 -3.66 -39.86 -9.24
C ARG A 74 -2.80 -40.84 -8.43
N LYS A 75 -2.56 -40.56 -7.13
CA LYS A 75 -1.78 -41.46 -6.27
C LYS A 75 -2.48 -42.80 -6.07
N ALA A 76 -3.80 -42.82 -5.92
CA ALA A 76 -4.59 -44.05 -5.77
C ALA A 76 -4.42 -44.95 -7.00
N ILE A 77 -4.45 -44.39 -8.21
CA ILE A 77 -4.21 -45.14 -9.45
C ILE A 77 -2.78 -45.67 -9.52
N LEU A 78 -1.81 -44.87 -9.06
CA LEU A 78 -0.41 -45.28 -9.06
C LEU A 78 -0.10 -46.37 -8.03
N GLY A 79 -0.87 -46.49 -6.94
CA GLY A 79 -0.79 -47.59 -5.97
C GLY A 79 0.64 -48.06 -5.68
N GLU A 80 0.87 -49.35 -5.88
CA GLU A 80 2.17 -50.04 -5.72
C GLU A 80 3.21 -49.65 -6.79
N HIS A 81 2.77 -49.26 -7.99
CA HIS A 81 3.67 -48.76 -9.04
C HIS A 81 4.41 -47.50 -8.60
N LYS A 82 3.87 -46.76 -7.63
CA LYS A 82 4.53 -45.58 -7.05
C LYS A 82 5.83 -45.93 -6.32
N GLU A 83 5.90 -47.06 -5.62
CA GLU A 83 7.13 -47.49 -4.94
C GLU A 83 8.13 -48.06 -5.95
N LYS A 84 7.68 -48.77 -6.99
CA LYS A 84 8.54 -49.22 -8.11
C LYS A 84 9.17 -48.06 -8.88
N MET A 85 8.45 -46.94 -9.00
CA MET A 85 8.94 -45.71 -9.65
C MET A 85 9.73 -44.78 -8.71
N LYS A 86 9.90 -45.14 -7.45
CA LYS A 86 10.65 -44.34 -6.47
C LYS A 86 12.14 -44.46 -6.77
N GLY A 87 12.84 -43.34 -6.87
CA GLY A 87 14.25 -43.31 -7.28
C GLY A 87 14.49 -43.32 -8.79
N MET A 88 13.52 -43.75 -9.61
CA MET A 88 13.62 -43.63 -11.08
C MET A 88 13.64 -42.17 -11.54
N SER A 89 14.38 -41.91 -12.61
CA SER A 89 14.39 -40.64 -13.35
C SER A 89 13.01 -40.38 -14.02
N PRO A 90 12.69 -39.12 -14.41
CA PRO A 90 11.44 -38.83 -15.12
C PRO A 90 11.24 -39.65 -16.40
N GLU A 91 12.34 -39.90 -17.13
CA GLU A 91 12.35 -40.67 -18.38
C GLU A 91 12.07 -42.15 -18.12
N GLU A 92 12.71 -42.73 -17.10
CA GLU A 92 12.48 -44.12 -16.67
C GLU A 92 11.04 -44.34 -16.19
N ARG A 93 10.46 -43.37 -15.45
CA ARG A 93 9.04 -43.45 -15.06
C ARG A 93 8.11 -43.44 -16.25
N LYS A 94 8.42 -42.62 -17.26
CA LYS A 94 7.62 -42.54 -18.49
C LYS A 94 7.72 -43.84 -19.29
N ALA A 95 8.91 -44.42 -19.41
CA ALA A 95 9.13 -45.72 -20.03
C ALA A 95 8.40 -46.84 -19.27
N TYR A 96 8.46 -46.84 -17.94
CA TYR A 96 7.73 -47.79 -17.09
C TYR A 96 6.22 -47.68 -17.31
N ILE A 97 5.64 -46.48 -17.28
CA ILE A 97 4.20 -46.29 -17.54
C ILE A 97 3.85 -46.74 -18.97
N ALA A 98 4.72 -46.50 -19.95
CA ALA A 98 4.51 -46.96 -21.33
C ALA A 98 4.51 -48.49 -21.47
N ALA A 99 5.37 -49.17 -20.70
CA ALA A 99 5.46 -50.63 -20.65
C ALA A 99 4.33 -51.29 -19.85
N ASN A 100 3.53 -50.53 -19.10
CA ASN A 100 2.39 -51.02 -18.34
C ASN A 100 1.07 -50.50 -18.96
N PRO A 101 0.52 -51.17 -19.99
CA PRO A 101 -0.63 -50.66 -20.76
C PRO A 101 -1.88 -50.43 -19.90
N GLU A 102 -2.16 -51.30 -18.92
CA GLU A 102 -3.28 -51.12 -17.99
C GLU A 102 -3.15 -49.88 -17.11
N LEU A 103 -1.94 -49.63 -16.58
CA LEU A 103 -1.66 -48.44 -15.77
C LEU A 103 -1.78 -47.17 -16.62
N LYS A 104 -1.28 -47.22 -17.86
CA LYS A 104 -1.38 -46.13 -18.83
C LYS A 104 -2.84 -45.79 -19.13
N ALA A 105 -3.68 -46.81 -19.39
CA ALA A 105 -5.11 -46.64 -19.65
C ALA A 105 -5.84 -45.97 -18.47
N LYS A 106 -5.65 -46.48 -17.25
CA LYS A 106 -6.25 -45.89 -16.03
C LYS A 106 -5.81 -44.44 -15.80
N LEU A 107 -4.54 -44.12 -16.07
CA LEU A 107 -4.04 -42.75 -15.97
C LEU A 107 -4.60 -41.82 -17.05
N SER A 108 -4.81 -42.30 -18.28
CA SER A 108 -5.46 -41.52 -19.34
C SER A 108 -6.93 -41.30 -19.07
N GLU A 109 -7.67 -42.32 -18.65
CA GLU A 109 -9.08 -42.19 -18.27
C GLU A 109 -9.25 -41.18 -17.14
N TYR A 110 -8.41 -41.27 -16.10
CA TYR A 110 -8.42 -40.29 -15.03
C TYR A 110 -8.07 -38.88 -15.50
N LYS A 111 -7.15 -38.74 -16.46
CA LYS A 111 -6.80 -37.44 -17.03
C LYS A 111 -7.99 -36.82 -17.76
N GLU A 112 -8.72 -37.59 -18.55
CA GLU A 112 -9.93 -37.11 -19.25
C GLU A 112 -11.08 -36.86 -18.25
N ALA A 113 -11.35 -37.79 -17.34
CA ALA A 113 -12.39 -37.65 -16.30
C ALA A 113 -12.15 -36.45 -15.37
N THR A 114 -10.89 -36.01 -15.20
CA THR A 114 -10.55 -34.84 -14.39
C THR A 114 -10.22 -33.58 -15.20
N LYS A 115 -10.37 -33.61 -16.53
CA LYS A 115 -10.02 -32.50 -17.42
C LYS A 115 -10.75 -31.22 -17.05
N GLU A 116 -12.08 -31.27 -16.89
CA GLU A 116 -12.87 -30.11 -16.47
C GLU A 116 -12.44 -29.57 -15.10
N LYS A 117 -12.19 -30.45 -14.12
CA LYS A 117 -11.71 -30.04 -12.80
C LYS A 117 -10.36 -29.33 -12.90
N ARG A 118 -9.45 -29.79 -13.76
CA ARG A 118 -8.14 -29.16 -14.01
C ARG A 118 -8.29 -27.78 -14.65
N GLU A 119 -9.17 -27.64 -15.63
CA GLU A 119 -9.44 -26.34 -16.26
C GLU A 119 -10.07 -25.35 -15.27
N LYS A 120 -11.08 -25.78 -14.50
CA LYS A 120 -11.68 -24.97 -13.42
C LYS A 120 -10.62 -24.51 -12.40
N ILE A 121 -9.67 -25.37 -12.04
CA ILE A 121 -8.55 -24.99 -11.14
C ILE A 121 -7.63 -23.96 -11.79
N LYS A 122 -7.34 -24.08 -13.10
CA LYS A 122 -6.52 -23.11 -13.83
C LYS A 122 -7.22 -21.75 -13.88
N GLU A 123 -8.50 -21.72 -14.21
CA GLU A 123 -9.33 -20.50 -14.22
C GLU A 123 -9.36 -19.85 -12.83
N LYS A 124 -9.69 -20.61 -11.78
CA LYS A 124 -9.64 -20.12 -10.38
C LYS A 124 -8.27 -19.57 -10.03
N ARG A 125 -7.18 -20.18 -10.48
CA ARG A 125 -5.81 -19.72 -10.24
C ARG A 125 -5.49 -18.42 -10.97
N VAL A 126 -5.94 -18.26 -12.21
CA VAL A 126 -5.79 -17.01 -12.98
C VAL A 126 -6.60 -15.90 -12.32
N ALA A 127 -7.87 -16.15 -12.01
CA ALA A 127 -8.74 -15.21 -11.30
C ALA A 127 -8.12 -14.78 -9.95
N PHE A 128 -7.66 -15.73 -9.14
CA PHE A 128 -6.98 -15.46 -7.87
C PHE A 128 -5.73 -14.58 -8.06
N LYS A 129 -4.91 -14.83 -9.10
CA LYS A 129 -3.73 -14.00 -9.38
C LYS A 129 -4.13 -12.57 -9.74
N ASN A 130 -5.12 -12.41 -10.62
CA ASN A 130 -5.60 -11.11 -11.08
C ASN A 130 -6.18 -10.30 -9.92
N GLU A 131 -7.01 -10.93 -9.09
CA GLU A 131 -7.59 -10.30 -7.90
C GLU A 131 -6.51 -9.93 -6.87
N LYS A 132 -5.53 -10.80 -6.66
CA LYS A 132 -4.37 -10.50 -5.81
C LYS A 132 -3.56 -9.32 -6.36
N ALA A 133 -3.39 -9.21 -7.67
CA ALA A 133 -2.72 -8.08 -8.30
C ALA A 133 -3.49 -6.78 -8.07
N LYS A 134 -4.83 -6.79 -8.25
CA LYS A 134 -5.71 -5.64 -7.95
C LYS A 134 -5.59 -5.17 -6.50
N VAL A 135 -5.58 -6.10 -5.52
CA VAL A 135 -5.41 -5.75 -4.10
C VAL A 135 -4.02 -5.16 -3.82
N VAL A 136 -2.97 -5.69 -4.45
CA VAL A 136 -1.62 -5.13 -4.32
C VAL A 136 -1.54 -3.75 -4.94
N GLN A 137 -2.16 -3.54 -6.11
CA GLN A 137 -2.23 -2.25 -6.80
C GLN A 137 -2.91 -1.19 -5.92
N SER A 138 -4.11 -1.46 -5.40
CA SER A 138 -4.80 -0.54 -4.49
C SER A 138 -3.96 -0.22 -3.24
N SER A 139 -3.21 -1.20 -2.70
CA SER A 139 -2.28 -0.93 -1.60
C SER A 139 -1.08 -0.08 -2.00
N ILE A 140 -0.62 -0.12 -3.26
CA ILE A 140 0.43 0.74 -3.79
C ILE A 140 -0.10 2.17 -3.90
N ASP A 141 -1.29 2.33 -4.47
CA ASP A 141 -1.90 3.65 -4.69
C ASP A 141 -2.11 4.39 -3.35
N GLY A 142 -2.67 3.71 -2.34
CA GLY A 142 -2.79 4.30 -1.00
C GLY A 142 -1.45 4.61 -0.32
N LYS A 143 -0.37 3.87 -0.66
CA LYS A 143 0.99 4.21 -0.19
C LYS A 143 1.56 5.42 -0.92
N LYS A 144 1.30 5.57 -2.23
CA LYS A 144 1.72 6.74 -3.02
C LYS A 144 1.04 8.00 -2.52
N GLU A 145 -0.26 7.95 -2.26
CA GLU A 145 -1.01 9.08 -1.67
C GLU A 145 -0.44 9.47 -0.30
N LYS A 146 -0.25 8.48 0.59
CA LYS A 146 0.37 8.72 1.90
C LYS A 146 1.78 9.30 1.78
N LEU A 147 2.56 8.83 0.81
CA LEU A 147 3.91 9.33 0.57
C LEU A 147 3.88 10.80 0.15
N ALA A 148 3.04 11.15 -0.82
CA ALA A 148 2.88 12.52 -1.30
C ALA A 148 2.44 13.47 -0.15
N PHE A 149 1.51 13.03 0.71
CA PHE A 149 1.11 13.79 1.88
C PHE A 149 2.28 14.06 2.85
N LEU A 150 3.06 13.03 3.17
CA LEU A 150 4.19 13.16 4.09
C LEU A 150 5.31 14.01 3.51
N GLU A 151 5.59 13.89 2.21
CA GLU A 151 6.58 14.71 1.51
C GLU A 151 6.16 16.19 1.51
N ALA A 152 4.91 16.49 1.15
CA ALA A 152 4.36 17.84 1.22
C ALA A 152 4.41 18.43 2.64
N GLN A 153 4.13 17.63 3.67
CA GLN A 153 4.21 18.05 5.06
C GLN A 153 5.66 18.34 5.49
N SER A 154 6.61 17.50 5.08
CA SER A 154 8.04 17.70 5.37
C SER A 154 8.60 18.94 4.69
N ALA A 155 8.23 19.20 3.44
CA ALA A 155 8.64 20.39 2.69
C ALA A 155 8.11 21.67 3.35
N LYS A 156 6.82 21.70 3.72
CA LYS A 156 6.21 22.83 4.47
C LYS A 156 6.88 23.03 5.83
N GLY A 157 7.26 21.96 6.51
CA GLY A 157 7.99 22.03 7.78
C GLY A 157 9.35 22.71 7.61
N LYS A 158 10.13 22.29 6.61
CA LYS A 158 11.44 22.88 6.30
C LYS A 158 11.35 24.35 5.93
N ASP A 159 10.43 24.72 5.05
CA ASP A 159 10.21 26.11 4.64
C ASP A 159 9.90 27.02 5.83
N LYS A 160 9.02 26.57 6.74
CA LYS A 160 8.70 27.33 7.96
C LYS A 160 9.90 27.47 8.90
N ILE A 161 10.69 26.41 9.06
CA ILE A 161 11.89 26.42 9.89
C ILE A 161 12.91 27.42 9.31
N GLN A 162 13.14 27.37 8.01
CA GLN A 162 14.05 28.27 7.32
C GLN A 162 13.60 29.73 7.48
N LYS A 163 12.34 30.05 7.17
CA LYS A 163 11.78 31.40 7.37
C LYS A 163 11.90 31.89 8.82
N THR A 164 11.74 30.99 9.78
CA THR A 164 11.87 31.34 11.21
C THR A 164 13.33 31.63 11.56
N ARG A 165 14.28 30.84 11.05
CA ARG A 165 15.71 31.09 11.25
C ARG A 165 16.15 32.41 10.66
N GLU A 166 15.76 32.68 9.41
CA GLU A 166 16.04 33.95 8.73
C GLU A 166 15.49 35.13 9.54
N ARG A 167 14.22 35.05 9.96
CA ARG A 167 13.62 36.09 10.81
C ARG A 167 14.38 36.28 12.12
N LEU A 168 14.71 35.20 12.84
CA LEU A 168 15.43 35.31 14.11
C LEU A 168 16.84 35.91 13.91
N ALA A 169 17.52 35.57 12.81
CA ALA A 169 18.80 36.17 12.47
C ALA A 169 18.66 37.68 12.21
N THR A 170 17.67 38.11 11.42
CA THR A 170 17.42 39.53 11.17
C THR A 170 17.07 40.30 12.46
N GLN A 171 16.27 39.72 13.35
CA GLN A 171 15.94 40.35 14.64
C GLN A 171 17.17 40.50 15.54
N LYS A 172 18.06 39.52 15.52
CA LYS A 172 19.33 39.57 16.26
C LYS A 172 20.24 40.66 15.69
N GLU A 173 20.39 40.72 14.37
CA GLU A 173 21.21 41.74 13.68
C GLU A 173 20.67 43.15 13.91
N ALA A 174 19.36 43.32 13.94
CA ALA A 174 18.71 44.60 14.25
C ALA A 174 18.78 44.98 15.74
N GLY A 175 19.30 44.10 16.61
CA GLY A 175 19.36 44.32 18.06
C GLY A 175 17.99 44.29 18.75
N GLU A 176 16.93 43.80 18.07
CA GLU A 176 15.58 43.69 18.62
C GLU A 176 15.47 42.61 19.70
N ILE A 177 16.38 41.63 19.67
CA ILE A 177 16.42 40.51 20.62
C ILE A 177 17.84 40.33 21.14
N THR A 178 17.96 39.93 22.40
CA THR A 178 19.27 39.65 23.02
C THR A 178 19.84 38.31 22.53
N GLU A 179 21.14 38.10 22.77
CA GLU A 179 21.82 36.83 22.46
C GLU A 179 21.15 35.63 23.18
N GLU A 180 20.77 35.83 24.44
CA GLU A 180 20.10 34.82 25.26
C GLU A 180 18.71 34.46 24.70
N GLU A 181 17.91 35.45 24.33
CA GLU A 181 16.60 35.24 23.71
C GLU A 181 16.71 34.56 22.34
N TYR A 182 17.71 34.93 21.54
CA TYR A 182 17.99 34.28 20.26
C TYR A 182 18.28 32.80 20.46
N ASN A 183 19.14 32.47 21.43
CA ASN A 183 19.51 31.09 21.74
C ASN A 183 18.31 30.26 22.23
N GLU A 184 17.44 30.83 23.08
CA GLU A 184 16.21 30.16 23.53
C GLU A 184 15.25 29.88 22.36
N LYS A 185 15.05 30.87 21.47
CA LYS A 185 14.20 30.73 20.28
C LYS A 185 14.79 29.71 19.29
N MET A 186 16.11 29.68 19.10
CA MET A 186 16.79 28.69 18.28
C MET A 186 16.71 27.27 18.86
N ALA A 187 16.73 27.12 20.19
CA ALA A 187 16.47 25.82 20.83
C ALA A 187 15.05 25.30 20.52
N LYS A 188 14.04 26.17 20.50
CA LYS A 188 12.67 25.81 20.07
C LYS A 188 12.63 25.42 18.59
N VAL A 189 13.35 26.13 17.73
CA VAL A 189 13.48 25.77 16.31
C VAL A 189 14.11 24.37 16.16
N ALA A 190 15.16 24.06 16.93
CA ALA A 190 15.79 22.75 16.92
C ALA A 190 14.83 21.61 17.35
N GLN A 191 13.93 21.86 18.32
CA GLN A 191 12.88 20.89 18.68
C GLN A 191 11.91 20.63 17.52
N VAL A 192 11.54 21.67 16.76
CA VAL A 192 10.67 21.54 15.59
C VAL A 192 11.38 20.79 14.46
N GLU A 193 12.67 21.07 14.24
CA GLU A 193 13.51 20.31 13.31
C GLU A 193 13.56 18.82 13.63
N ALA A 194 13.75 18.47 14.91
CA ALA A 194 13.72 17.08 15.34
C ALA A 194 12.38 16.40 15.01
N ARG A 195 11.25 17.14 15.09
CA ARG A 195 9.93 16.62 14.67
C ARG A 195 9.86 16.44 13.15
N VAL A 196 10.37 17.39 12.36
CA VAL A 196 10.42 17.27 10.88
C VAL A 196 11.29 16.08 10.47
N LYS A 197 12.44 15.87 11.11
CA LYS A 197 13.30 14.70 10.87
C LYS A 197 12.57 13.37 11.12
N LYS A 198 11.76 13.27 12.19
CA LYS A 198 10.89 12.11 12.43
C LYS A 198 9.86 11.90 11.30
N HIS A 199 9.39 12.95 10.65
CA HIS A 199 8.52 12.82 9.47
C HIS A 199 9.29 12.30 8.26
N GLU A 200 10.53 12.74 8.04
CA GLU A 200 11.39 12.23 6.97
C GLU A 200 11.70 10.74 7.13
N GLU A 201 11.95 10.27 8.36
CA GLU A 201 12.10 8.84 8.63
C GLU A 201 10.83 8.04 8.30
N LYS A 202 9.65 8.63 8.46
CA LYS A 202 8.39 7.99 8.02
C LYS A 202 8.31 7.96 6.50
N VAL A 203 8.74 9.02 5.81
CA VAL A 203 8.82 9.06 4.34
C VAL A 203 9.73 7.93 3.83
N THR A 204 10.92 7.75 4.38
CA THR A 204 11.85 6.68 3.96
C THR A 204 11.26 5.29 4.22
N LYS A 205 10.62 5.06 5.38
CA LYS A 205 9.89 3.81 5.67
C LYS A 205 8.76 3.55 4.67
N VAL A 206 8.00 4.56 4.28
CA VAL A 206 6.94 4.41 3.28
C VAL A 206 7.55 4.10 1.90
N LYS A 207 8.59 4.80 1.46
CA LYS A 207 9.30 4.54 0.19
C LYS A 207 9.81 3.12 0.08
N THR A 208 10.51 2.63 1.11
CA THR A 208 11.01 1.24 1.12
C THR A 208 9.86 0.22 1.08
N SER A 209 8.75 0.49 1.78
CA SER A 209 7.57 -0.37 1.73
C SER A 209 6.83 -0.32 0.38
N LEU A 210 6.90 0.80 -0.33
CA LEU A 210 6.32 1.00 -1.66
C LEU A 210 7.09 0.17 -2.69
N LYS A 211 8.43 0.30 -2.72
CA LYS A 211 9.31 -0.51 -3.59
C LYS A 211 9.04 -2.01 -3.46
N LYS A 212 8.97 -2.50 -2.21
CA LYS A 212 8.63 -3.92 -1.91
C LYS A 212 7.24 -4.33 -2.43
N SER A 213 6.28 -3.41 -2.49
CA SER A 213 4.95 -3.68 -3.04
C SER A 213 4.95 -3.68 -4.56
N GLU A 214 5.67 -2.75 -5.19
CA GLU A 214 5.85 -2.67 -6.65
C GLU A 214 6.55 -3.92 -7.19
N GLU A 215 7.64 -4.38 -6.54
CA GLU A 215 8.29 -5.65 -6.86
C GLU A 215 7.34 -6.85 -6.79
N LYS A 216 6.43 -6.87 -5.80
CA LYS A 216 5.42 -7.93 -5.69
C LYS A 216 4.42 -7.89 -6.84
N LEU A 217 4.04 -6.71 -7.29
CA LEU A 217 3.14 -6.55 -8.42
C LEU A 217 3.79 -7.04 -9.71
N VAL A 218 5.06 -6.66 -9.96
CA VAL A 218 5.85 -7.15 -11.10
C VAL A 218 5.91 -8.69 -11.08
N LYS A 219 6.18 -9.31 -9.93
CA LYS A 219 6.17 -10.78 -9.79
C LYS A 219 4.82 -11.44 -10.05
N LEU A 220 3.71 -10.71 -9.89
CA LEU A 220 2.37 -11.21 -10.18
C LEU A 220 1.99 -11.03 -11.66
N ALA A 221 2.48 -9.96 -12.30
CA ALA A 221 2.28 -9.65 -13.71
C ALA A 221 3.21 -10.45 -14.63
N ALA A 222 4.39 -10.85 -14.14
CA ALA A 222 5.30 -11.69 -14.89
C ALA A 222 4.60 -13.00 -15.29
N PRO A 223 4.59 -13.37 -16.59
CA PRO A 223 4.26 -14.73 -16.95
C PRO A 223 5.23 -15.62 -16.15
N LYS A 224 4.69 -16.64 -15.47
CA LYS A 224 5.60 -17.65 -14.95
C LYS A 224 6.28 -18.20 -16.18
N GLU A 225 7.59 -18.04 -16.31
CA GLU A 225 8.39 -18.99 -17.06
C GLU A 225 7.91 -20.35 -16.56
N GLU A 226 7.16 -21.03 -17.42
CA GLU A 226 6.89 -22.43 -17.24
C GLU A 226 8.26 -23.05 -17.29
N LYS A 227 8.86 -23.27 -16.10
CA LYS A 227 9.68 -24.46 -15.94
C LYS A 227 8.76 -25.58 -16.37
N LYS A 228 8.89 -25.95 -17.65
CA LYS A 228 8.49 -27.25 -18.18
C LYS A 228 9.14 -28.23 -17.23
N ALA A 229 8.39 -28.63 -16.21
CA ALA A 229 8.66 -29.86 -15.51
C ALA A 229 8.08 -30.91 -16.46
N ASP A 230 8.93 -31.31 -17.41
CA ASP A 230 8.78 -32.55 -18.15
C ASP A 230 8.71 -33.73 -17.16
#